data_AF-A0A959T6Q7-F1
#
_entry.id   AF-A0A959T6Q7-F1
#
_cell.length_a   1.000
_cell.length_b   1.000
_cell.length_c   1.000
_cell.angle_alpha   90.00
_cell.angle_beta   90.00
_cell.angle_gamma   90.00
#
_symmetry.space_group_name_H-M   'P 1'
#
loop_
_entity.id
_entity.type
_entity.pdbx_description
1 polymer ?
#
loop_
_entity_poly.entity_id
_entity_poly.type
_entity_poly.pdbx_seq_one_letter_code
_entity_poly.pdbx_strand_id
1 'polypeptide(L)' 'ANARVKGIRFGRNYGKSPALNAGFEAASGAVVITMDADLQDDPDEIPGLYRMVREEGYDLVSGWKKKRYDPLSKTL' A
#
# COMPACT_ATOMS: atom_id res chain seq x y z
N ALA A 1 -2.65 -6.31 -22.90
CA ALA A 1 -2.38 -5.32 -21.83
C ALA A 1 -3.62 -5.22 -20.94
N ASN A 2 -3.47 -5.19 -19.62
CA ASN A 2 -4.59 -5.07 -18.69
C ASN A 2 -4.92 -3.58 -18.48
N ALA A 3 -6.14 -3.16 -18.83
CA ALA A 3 -6.58 -1.76 -18.71
C ALA A 3 -6.62 -1.23 -17.26
N ARG A 4 -6.62 -2.13 -16.27
CA ARG A 4 -6.60 -1.79 -14.84
C ARG A 4 -5.19 -1.56 -14.29
N VAL A 5 -4.15 -1.80 -15.09
CA VAL A 5 -2.76 -1.66 -14.67
C VAL A 5 -2.14 -0.46 -15.37
N LYS A 6 -1.61 0.47 -14.58
CA LYS A 6 -0.85 1.64 -15.04
C LYS A 6 0.55 1.56 -14.44
N GLY A 7 1.58 1.81 -15.26
CA GLY A 7 2.98 1.79 -14.83
C GLY A 7 3.63 3.16 -14.98
N ILE A 8 4.43 3.57 -13.99
CA ILE A 8 5.23 4.79 -14.02
C ILE A 8 6.71 4.39 -13.92
N ARG A 9 7.53 4.88 -14.85
CA ARG A 9 8.97 4.63 -14.87
C ARG A 9 9.73 5.94 -14.74
N PHE A 10 10.60 6.03 -13.75
CA PHE A 10 11.53 7.14 -13.62
C PHE A 10 12.75 6.97 -14.52
N GLY A 11 13.35 8.09 -14.92
CA GLY A 11 14.61 8.10 -15.68
C GLY A 11 15.82 7.60 -14.89
N ARG A 12 15.75 7.59 -13.56
CA ARG A 12 16.75 7.05 -12.62
C ARG A 12 16.07 6.62 -11.32
N ASN A 13 16.81 5.96 -10.43
CA ASN A 13 16.28 5.62 -9.10
C ASN A 13 16.23 6.86 -8.20
N TYR A 14 15.04 7.24 -7.74
CA TYR A 14 14.80 8.35 -6.80
C TYR A 14 14.36 7.88 -5.39
N GLY A 15 14.25 6.56 -5.16
CA GLY A 15 13.82 6.00 -3.88
C GLY A 15 12.30 5.85 -3.71
N LYS A 16 11.88 5.39 -2.52
CA LYS A 16 10.48 5.00 -2.21
C LYS A 16 9.53 6.20 -2.15
N SER A 17 9.91 7.28 -1.48
CA SER A 17 9.00 8.43 -1.27
C SER A 17 8.60 9.09 -2.61
N PRO A 18 9.50 9.35 -3.57
CA PRO A 18 9.09 9.86 -4.88
C PRO A 18 8.24 8.88 -5.68
N ALA A 19 8.48 7.57 -5.55
CA ALA A 19 7.64 6.55 -6.19
C ALA A 19 6.22 6.53 -5.64
N LEU A 20 6.06 6.62 -4.32
CA LEU A 20 4.75 6.73 -3.68
C LEU A 20 4.05 8.03 -4.09
N ASN A 21 4.74 9.17 -4.08
CA ASN A 21 4.15 10.45 -4.49
C ASN A 21 3.61 10.41 -5.92
N ALA A 22 4.40 9.90 -6.87
CA ALA A 22 3.94 9.74 -8.25
C ALA A 22 2.76 8.76 -8.36
N GLY A 23 2.74 7.71 -7.54
CA GLY A 23 1.60 6.80 -7.44
C GLY A 23 0.33 7.49 -6.94
N PHE A 24 0.44 8.33 -5.91
CA PHE A 24 -0.67 9.13 -5.38
C PHE A 24 -1.20 10.14 -6.42
N GLU A 25 -0.31 10.85 -7.12
CA GLU A 25 -0.70 11.80 -8.18
C GLU A 25 -1.43 11.11 -9.35
N ALA A 26 -1.06 9.88 -9.68
CA ALA A 26 -1.68 9.12 -10.77
C ALA A 26 -2.95 8.36 -10.36
N ALA A 27 -3.19 8.19 -9.06
CA ALA A 27 -4.37 7.49 -8.55
C ALA A 27 -5.63 8.36 -8.73
N SER A 28 -6.68 7.76 -9.29
CA SER A 28 -7.95 8.44 -9.57
C SER A 28 -9.13 7.87 -8.77
N GLY A 29 -8.87 6.99 -7.81
CA GLY A 29 -9.88 6.38 -6.96
C GLY A 29 -10.26 7.29 -5.79
N ALA A 30 -11.46 7.11 -5.25
CA ALA A 30 -11.90 7.81 -4.04
C ALA A 30 -11.17 7.33 -2.77
N VAL A 31 -10.53 6.16 -2.82
CA VAL A 31 -9.70 5.59 -1.77
C VAL A 31 -8.41 5.13 -2.41
N VAL A 32 -7.27 5.45 -1.79
CA VAL A 32 -5.95 4.97 -2.20
C VAL A 32 -5.43 4.03 -1.13
N ILE A 33 -5.03 2.83 -1.56
CA ILE A 33 -4.45 1.81 -0.69
C ILE A 33 -3.04 1.53 -1.22
N THR A 34 -2.04 1.63 -0.34
CA THR A 34 -0.65 1.35 -0.65
C THR A 34 -0.26 -0.02 -0.10
N MET A 35 0.46 -0.81 -0.88
CA MET A 35 0.93 -2.15 -0.50
C MET A 35 2.31 -2.38 -1.10
N ASP A 36 3.22 -3.04 -0.36
CA ASP A 36 4.55 -3.35 -0.88
C ASP A 36 4.50 -4.56 -1.84
N ALA A 37 5.41 -4.58 -2.82
CA ALA A 37 5.41 -5.59 -3.89
C ALA A 37 6.19 -6.87 -3.52
N ASP A 38 6.56 -7.04 -2.26
CA ASP A 38 7.39 -8.14 -1.76
C ASP A 38 6.58 -9.34 -1.24
N LEU A 39 5.26 -9.33 -1.42
CA LEU A 39 4.30 -10.35 -1.00
C LEU A 39 4.26 -10.58 0.53
N GLN A 40 4.76 -9.63 1.32
CA GLN A 40 4.64 -9.70 2.77
C GLN A 40 3.27 -9.26 3.30
N ASP A 41 2.49 -8.60 2.45
CA ASP A 41 1.14 -8.10 2.74
C ASP A 41 0.10 -8.97 2.03
N ASP A 42 -0.97 -9.31 2.72
CA ASP A 42 -2.04 -10.15 2.19
C ASP A 42 -3.09 -9.26 1.48
N PRO A 43 -3.29 -9.40 0.15
CA PRO A 43 -4.27 -8.62 -0.58
C PRO A 43 -5.71 -8.86 -0.11
N ASP A 44 -6.00 -9.96 0.59
CA ASP A 44 -7.32 -10.25 1.15
C ASP A 44 -7.68 -9.31 2.32
N GLU A 45 -6.72 -8.54 2.86
CA GLU A 45 -6.99 -7.50 3.86
C GLU A 45 -7.57 -6.20 3.25
N ILE A 46 -7.35 -5.96 1.95
CA ILE A 46 -7.73 -4.73 1.24
C ILE A 46 -9.23 -4.39 1.37
N PRO A 47 -10.19 -5.34 1.22
CA PRO A 47 -11.61 -5.05 1.38
C PRO A 47 -11.98 -4.54 2.78
N GLY A 48 -11.31 -5.03 3.83
CA GLY A 48 -11.53 -4.58 5.20
C GLY A 48 -11.08 -3.14 5.40
N LEU A 49 -9.90 -2.78 4.89
CA LEU A 49 -9.38 -1.41 4.93
C LEU A 49 -10.28 -0.44 4.16
N TYR A 50 -10.77 -0.85 2.98
CA TYR A 50 -11.69 -0.04 2.18
C TYR A 50 -13.01 0.23 2.92
N ARG A 51 -13.56 -0.78 3.61
CA ARG A 51 -14.80 -0.65 4.40
C ARG A 51 -14.67 0.38 5.51
N MET A 52 -13.57 0.36 6.26
CA MET A 52 -13.32 1.34 7.31
C MET A 52 -13.32 2.78 6.76
N VAL A 53 -12.69 3.01 5.61
CA VAL A 53 -12.68 4.35 5.00
C VAL A 53 -14.06 4.76 4.47
N ARG A 54 -14.77 3.83 3.80
CA ARG A 54 -15.99 4.18 3.04
C ARG A 54 -17.29 4.06 3.81
N GLU A 55 -17.41 3.10 4.71
CA GLU A 55 -18.63 2.82 5.47
C GLU A 55 -18.54 3.39 6.89
N GLU A 56 -17.37 3.31 7.53
CA GLU A 56 -17.18 3.77 8.91
C GLU A 56 -16.71 5.23 8.99
N GLY A 57 -16.34 5.83 7.86
CA GLY A 57 -16.04 7.26 7.76
C GLY A 57 -14.65 7.67 8.26
N TYR A 58 -13.70 6.73 8.31
CA TYR A 58 -12.31 7.06 8.66
C TYR A 58 -11.59 7.76 7.50
N ASP A 59 -10.90 8.86 7.80
CA ASP A 59 -10.07 9.58 6.81
C ASP A 59 -8.76 8.84 6.49
N LEU A 60 -8.23 8.06 7.44
CA LEU A 60 -6.98 7.32 7.32
C LEU A 60 -7.03 6.03 8.14
N VAL A 61 -6.61 4.93 7.53
CA VAL A 61 -6.50 3.62 8.17
C VAL A 61 -5.08 3.10 7.99
N SER A 62 -4.44 2.69 9.09
CA SER A 62 -3.13 2.04 9.05
C SER A 62 -3.24 0.60 9.51
N GLY A 63 -2.85 -0.33 8.63
CA GLY A 63 -2.62 -1.73 9.02
C GLY A 63 -1.44 -1.82 9.99
N TRP A 64 -1.50 -2.78 10.93
CA TRP A 64 -0.41 -3.07 11.86
C TRP A 64 -0.30 -4.57 12.09
N LYS A 65 0.93 -5.11 12.05
CA LYS A 65 1.18 -6.54 12.30
C LYS A 65 1.18 -6.80 13.81
N LYS A 66 0.07 -7.27 14.37
CA LYS A 66 -0.12 -7.53 15.81
C LYS A 66 0.68 -8.74 16.34
N LYS A 67 0.99 -9.73 15.50
CA LYS A 67 1.88 -10.85 15.82
C LYS A 67 3.09 -10.80 14.90
N ARG A 68 4.26 -10.41 15.43
CA ARG A 68 5.54 -10.56 14.74
C ARG A 68 6.04 -11.99 14.95
N TYR A 69 6.15 -12.76 13.87
CA TYR A 69 6.93 -13.99 13.82
C TYR A 69 8.35 -13.71 13.30
N ASP A 70 8.93 -12.57 13.72
CA ASP A 70 10.31 -12.26 13.37
C ASP A 70 11.26 -13.17 14.18
N PRO A 71 12.28 -13.77 13.56
CA PRO A 71 13.32 -14.45 14.30
C PRO A 71 14.01 -13.48 15.27
N LEU A 72 14.40 -13.99 16.44
CA LEU A 72 15.03 -13.23 17.53
C LEU A 72 16.24 -12.38 17.09
N SER A 73 16.88 -12.72 15.97
CA SER A 73 18.02 -11.99 15.40
C SER A 73 17.71 -10.60 14.86
N LYS A 74 16.43 -10.22 14.71
CA LYS A 74 16.01 -8.87 14.28
C LYS A 74 15.40 -8.02 15.41
N THR A 75 15.34 -8.56 16.62
CA THR A 75 14.68 -7.93 17.78
C THR A 75 15.67 -7.31 18.77
N LEU A 76 16.98 -7.53 18.60
CA LEU A 76 18.07 -6.92 19.38
C LEU A 76 18.97 -6.06 18.50
#